data_AF-A0A1H2PWF9-F1
#
_entry.id   AF-A0A1H2PWF9-F1
#
_cell.length_a   1.000
_cell.length_b   1.000
_cell.length_c   1.000
_cell.angle_alpha   90.00
_cell.angle_beta   90.00
_cell.angle_gamma   90.00
#
_symmetry.space_group_name_H-M   'P 1'
#
loop_
_entity.id
_entity.type
_entity.pdbx_description
1 polymer ?
#
loop_
_entity_poly.entity_id
_entity_poly.type
_entity_poly.pdbx_seq_one_letter_code
_entity_poly.pdbx_strand_id
1 'polypeptide(L)'
;AAPMAGNGYEEHCRIELRAIAAACGLTYEQFTGDYSQVNFTSGRLAKMEFKRIVEQEQWLIFIPLFLNCVADRFVSVAYVAGLTRKAACARDWTAPRIEMTDPLKEVKALIALIDAGLISRQEGQRQLGYDVETMNDEIATDPPPKTRTATRRTPATNT
;
A
#
# COMPACT_ATOMS: atom_id res chain seq x y z
N ALA A 1 34.69 0.69 38.12
CA ALA A 1 34.72 2.06 37.60
C ALA A 1 33.28 2.45 37.28
N ALA A 2 32.76 3.53 37.87
CA ALA A 2 31.45 4.07 37.46
C ALA A 2 31.57 4.57 36.00
N PRO A 3 30.56 4.36 35.14
CA PRO A 3 30.62 4.86 33.78
C PRO A 3 30.76 6.37 33.84
N MET A 4 31.76 6.91 33.14
CA MET A 4 31.84 8.35 32.92
C MET A 4 30.53 8.77 32.25
N ALA A 5 29.81 9.73 32.84
CA ALA A 5 28.68 10.40 32.21
C ALA A 5 29.22 11.23 31.04
N GLY A 6 29.58 10.53 29.97
CA GLY A 6 30.21 11.05 28.78
C GLY A 6 29.14 11.43 27.76
N ASN A 7 29.32 12.61 27.19
CA ASN A 7 28.52 13.28 26.17
C ASN A 7 28.44 12.52 24.82
N GLY A 8 28.29 11.19 24.83
CA GLY A 8 28.33 10.30 23.66
C GLY A 8 27.61 8.96 23.84
N TYR A 9 26.95 8.72 24.98
CA TYR A 9 26.14 7.50 25.20
C TYR A 9 24.98 7.41 24.20
N GLU A 10 24.30 8.53 23.93
CA GLU A 10 23.20 8.58 22.96
C GLU A 10 23.67 8.23 21.54
N GLU A 11 24.84 8.73 21.12
CA GLU A 11 25.39 8.42 19.79
C GLU A 11 25.77 6.94 19.67
N HIS A 12 26.33 6.35 20.74
CA HIS A 12 26.61 4.93 20.78
C HIS A 12 25.33 4.09 20.66
N CYS A 13 24.30 4.39 21.47
CA CYS A 13 23.00 3.73 21.38
C CYS A 13 22.37 3.89 19.99
N ARG A 14 22.51 5.06 19.35
CA ARG A 14 22.00 5.30 18.00
C ARG A 14 22.68 4.41 16.96
N ILE A 15 24.00 4.21 17.06
CA ILE A 15 24.74 3.30 16.17
C ILE A 15 24.28 1.85 16.38
N GLU A 16 24.12 1.41 17.63
CA GLU A 16 23.63 0.06 17.94
C GLU A 16 22.20 -0.17 17.41
N LEU A 17 21.29 0.77 17.65
CA LEU A 17 19.91 0.69 17.16
C LEU A 17 19.85 0.69 15.63
N ARG A 18 20.75 1.41 14.94
CA ARG A 18 20.87 1.35 13.47
C ARG A 18 21.34 -0.02 12.99
N ALA A 19 22.30 -0.63 13.67
CA ALA A 19 22.77 -1.97 13.33
C ALA A 19 21.67 -3.03 13.53
N ILE A 20 20.90 -2.93 14.62
CA ILE A 20 19.76 -3.81 14.89
C ILE A 20 18.65 -3.59 13.86
N ALA A 21 18.31 -2.33 13.54
CA ALA A 21 17.30 -2.01 12.53
C ALA A 21 17.66 -2.61 11.16
N ALA A 22 18.94 -2.48 10.75
CA ALA A 22 19.44 -3.07 9.53
C ALA A 22 19.33 -4.62 9.54
N ALA A 23 19.59 -5.27 10.67
CA ALA A 23 19.43 -6.72 10.81
C ALA A 23 17.96 -7.17 10.69
N CYS A 24 17.01 -6.35 11.16
CA CYS A 24 15.57 -6.59 11.03
C CYS A 24 14.99 -6.19 9.67
N GLY A 25 15.77 -5.58 8.77
CA GLY A 25 15.28 -5.06 7.49
C GLY A 25 14.37 -3.83 7.62
N LEU A 26 14.50 -3.08 8.71
CA LEU A 26 13.75 -1.84 8.98
C LEU A 26 14.70 -0.64 8.95
N THR A 27 14.17 0.55 8.68
CA THR A 27 14.96 1.77 8.89
C THR A 27 15.00 2.15 10.38
N TYR A 28 16.01 2.92 10.79
CA TYR A 28 16.17 3.34 12.18
C TYR A 28 14.92 4.06 12.70
N GLU A 29 14.31 4.88 11.87
CA GLU A 29 13.12 5.67 12.17
C GLU A 29 11.90 4.78 12.41
N GLN A 30 11.75 3.73 11.60
CA GLN A 30 10.65 2.78 11.76
C GLN A 30 10.83 1.89 12.99
N PHE A 31 12.07 1.56 13.32
CA PHE A 31 12.42 0.71 14.45
C PHE A 31 12.32 1.46 15.80
N THR A 32 12.79 2.71 15.84
CA THR A 32 12.89 3.50 17.08
C THR A 32 11.76 4.51 17.26
N GLY A 33 11.06 4.87 16.19
CA GLY A 33 10.07 5.94 16.18
C GLY A 33 10.68 7.35 16.21
N ASP A 34 12.01 7.48 16.13
CA ASP A 34 12.69 8.77 16.11
C ASP A 34 12.80 9.30 14.67
N TYR A 35 12.00 10.32 14.34
CA TYR A 35 11.98 10.99 13.04
C TYR A 35 12.71 12.34 13.06
N SER A 36 13.48 12.65 14.11
CA SER A 36 14.12 13.97 14.29
C SER A 36 15.10 14.36 13.18
N GLN A 37 15.74 13.38 12.53
CA GLN A 37 16.76 13.58 11.48
C GLN A 37 16.24 13.28 10.06
N VAL A 38 14.91 13.19 9.89
CA VAL A 38 14.28 12.74 8.64
C VAL A 38 13.70 13.91 7.88
N ASN A 39 14.06 14.03 6.61
CA ASN A 39 13.39 14.95 5.69
C ASN A 39 12.31 14.22 4.87
N PHE A 40 11.47 14.99 4.17
CA PHE A 40 10.39 14.43 3.37
C PHE A 40 10.86 13.39 2.33
N THR A 41 11.99 13.66 1.66
CA THR A 41 12.53 12.78 0.62
C THR A 41 13.09 11.48 1.22
N SER A 42 13.88 11.56 2.30
CA SER A 42 14.44 10.39 2.98
C SER A 42 13.35 9.53 3.62
N GLY A 43 12.34 10.17 4.23
CA GLY A 43 11.18 9.47 4.79
C GLY A 43 10.36 8.74 3.72
N ARG A 44 10.17 9.38 2.55
CA ARG A 44 9.50 8.75 1.40
C ARG A 44 10.26 7.53 0.89
N LEU A 45 11.58 7.64 0.73
CA LEU A 45 12.42 6.52 0.29
C LEU A 45 12.39 5.36 1.28
N ALA A 46 12.49 5.65 2.59
CA ALA A 46 12.37 4.65 3.65
C ALA A 46 11.02 3.90 3.58
N LYS A 47 9.91 4.63 3.46
CA LYS A 47 8.57 4.03 3.35
C LYS A 47 8.40 3.20 2.09
N MET A 48 8.99 3.62 0.97
CA MET A 48 8.95 2.89 -0.30
C MET A 48 9.71 1.56 -0.21
N GLU A 49 10.90 1.55 0.39
CA GLU A 49 11.67 0.32 0.57
C GLU A 49 10.97 -0.65 1.53
N PHE A 50 10.42 -0.14 2.64
CA PHE A 50 9.62 -0.96 3.55
C PHE A 50 8.41 -1.58 2.88
N LYS A 51 7.66 -0.79 2.08
CA LYS A 51 6.54 -1.30 1.28
C LYS A 51 6.97 -2.46 0.38
N ARG A 52 8.11 -2.32 -0.30
CA ARG A 52 8.64 -3.36 -1.20
C ARG A 52 8.94 -4.66 -0.46
N ILE A 53 9.54 -4.59 0.72
CA ILE A 53 9.82 -5.76 1.56
C ILE A 53 8.51 -6.42 2.00
N VAL A 54 7.56 -5.63 2.52
CA VAL A 54 6.27 -6.16 2.99
C VAL A 54 5.50 -6.83 1.85
N GLU A 55 5.46 -6.22 0.67
CA GLU A 55 4.81 -6.82 -0.51
C GLU A 55 5.47 -8.13 -0.91
N GLN A 56 6.81 -8.18 -0.91
CA GLN A 56 7.55 -9.40 -1.22
C GLN A 56 7.20 -10.52 -0.22
N GLU A 57 7.21 -10.23 1.08
CA GLU A 57 6.84 -11.19 2.13
C GLU A 57 5.37 -11.64 2.00
N GLN A 58 4.46 -10.71 1.68
CA GLN A 58 3.06 -11.02 1.45
C GLN A 58 2.88 -12.02 0.30
N TRP A 59 3.48 -11.75 -0.85
CA TRP A 59 3.28 -12.56 -2.06
C TRP A 59 4.08 -13.86 -2.06
N LEU A 60 5.26 -13.89 -1.43
CA LEU A 60 6.11 -15.08 -1.42
C LEU A 60 5.85 -16.02 -0.24
N ILE A 61 5.38 -15.48 0.90
CA ILE A 61 5.25 -16.24 2.14
C ILE A 61 3.81 -16.24 2.63
N PHE A 62 3.27 -15.08 2.99
CA PHE A 62 2.02 -15.00 3.74
C PHE A 62 0.81 -15.50 2.95
N ILE A 63 0.65 -15.04 1.71
CA ILE A 63 -0.44 -15.45 0.83
C ILE A 63 -0.35 -16.95 0.50
N PRO A 64 0.76 -17.48 -0.05
CA PRO A 64 0.82 -18.87 -0.47
C PRO A 64 0.83 -19.88 0.70
N LEU A 65 1.50 -19.56 1.81
CA LEU A 65 1.68 -20.53 2.92
C LEU A 65 0.58 -20.42 3.98
N PHE A 66 -0.03 -19.26 4.16
CA PHE A 66 -1.03 -19.06 5.20
C PHE A 66 -2.43 -18.86 4.61
N LEU A 67 -2.66 -17.77 3.87
CA LEU A 67 -4.01 -17.44 3.39
C LEU A 67 -4.56 -18.51 2.45
N ASN A 68 -3.72 -19.04 1.55
CA ASN A 68 -4.13 -20.10 0.64
C ASN A 68 -4.51 -21.37 1.41
N CYS A 69 -3.65 -21.84 2.31
CA CYS A 69 -3.92 -23.03 3.12
C CYS A 69 -5.19 -22.89 3.98
N VAL A 70 -5.39 -21.73 4.62
CA VAL A 70 -6.56 -21.47 5.46
C VAL A 70 -7.85 -21.51 4.63
N ALA A 71 -7.89 -20.79 3.51
CA ALA A 71 -9.12 -20.76 2.73
C ALA A 71 -9.37 -22.06 1.93
N ASP A 72 -8.34 -22.83 1.57
CA ASP A 72 -8.54 -24.20 1.03
C ASP A 72 -9.15 -25.11 2.09
N ARG A 73 -8.65 -25.02 3.34
CA ARG A 73 -9.22 -25.77 4.45
C ARG A 73 -10.68 -25.36 4.69
N PHE A 74 -10.97 -24.06 4.69
CA PHE A 74 -12.32 -23.54 4.86
C PHE A 74 -13.29 -24.09 3.80
N VAL A 75 -12.94 -24.00 2.52
CA VAL A 75 -13.78 -24.52 1.42
C VAL A 75 -13.93 -26.04 1.51
N SER A 76 -12.87 -26.78 1.86
CA SER A 76 -12.94 -28.23 2.01
C SER A 76 -13.91 -28.66 3.12
N VAL A 77 -13.91 -27.94 4.25
CA VAL A 77 -14.81 -28.21 5.38
C VAL A 77 -16.25 -27.87 5.00
N ALA A 78 -16.47 -26.74 4.33
CA ALA A 78 -17.79 -26.35 3.83
C ALA A 78 -18.35 -27.36 2.81
N TYR A 79 -17.49 -27.93 1.96
CA TYR A 79 -17.86 -28.97 1.01
C TYR A 79 -18.29 -30.26 1.71
N VAL A 80 -17.50 -30.75 2.67
CA VAL A 80 -17.84 -31.97 3.45
C VAL A 80 -19.11 -31.77 4.28
N ALA A 81 -19.35 -30.55 4.77
CA ALA A 81 -20.58 -30.18 5.47
C ALA A 81 -21.81 -30.02 4.54
N GLY A 82 -21.63 -30.14 3.22
CA GLY A 82 -22.71 -29.98 2.23
C GLY A 82 -23.15 -28.52 2.00
N LEU A 83 -22.41 -27.53 2.50
CA LEU A 83 -22.71 -26.11 2.36
C LEU A 83 -22.24 -25.52 1.02
N THR A 84 -21.38 -26.22 0.30
CA THR A 84 -20.86 -25.76 -1.00
C THR A 84 -20.73 -26.94 -1.96
N ARG A 85 -21.06 -26.75 -3.24
CA ARG A 85 -20.97 -27.81 -4.28
C ARG A 85 -19.57 -28.05 -4.82
N LYS A 86 -18.65 -27.10 -4.60
CA LYS A 86 -17.28 -27.14 -5.10
C LYS A 86 -16.31 -27.32 -3.93
N ALA A 87 -15.33 -28.21 -4.11
CA ALA A 87 -14.28 -28.46 -3.12
C ALA A 87 -13.09 -27.46 -3.23
N ALA A 88 -13.12 -26.56 -4.23
CA ALA A 88 -12.12 -25.51 -4.42
C ALA A 88 -12.78 -24.23 -4.95
N CYS A 89 -12.22 -23.08 -4.60
CA CYS A 89 -12.65 -21.76 -5.04
C CYS A 89 -11.46 -21.00 -5.67
N ALA A 90 -11.69 -20.34 -6.80
CA ALA A 90 -10.73 -19.41 -7.36
C ALA A 90 -10.63 -18.20 -6.41
N ARG A 91 -9.40 -17.73 -6.16
CA ARG A 91 -9.13 -16.64 -5.21
C ARG A 91 -8.17 -15.65 -5.81
N ASP A 92 -8.46 -14.39 -5.59
CA ASP A 92 -7.58 -13.28 -5.90
C ASP A 92 -7.43 -12.46 -4.62
N TRP A 93 -6.18 -12.15 -4.26
CA TRP A 93 -5.87 -11.48 -3.00
C TRP A 93 -5.51 -10.04 -3.30
N THR A 94 -6.17 -9.09 -2.65
CA THR A 94 -5.79 -7.68 -2.73
C THR A 94 -5.08 -7.29 -1.45
N ALA A 95 -3.81 -6.92 -1.57
CA ALA A 95 -3.02 -6.46 -0.44
C ALA A 95 -3.57 -5.12 0.09
N PRO A 96 -3.50 -4.87 1.40
CA PRO A 96 -3.94 -3.61 1.97
C PRO A 96 -3.09 -2.47 1.43
N ARG A 97 -3.72 -1.33 1.18
CA ARG A 97 -3.02 -0.13 0.74
C ARG A 97 -2.16 0.42 1.86
N ILE A 98 -0.91 0.74 1.53
CA ILE A 98 -0.06 1.60 2.35
C ILE A 98 -0.35 3.06 1.99
N GLU A 99 -0.48 3.91 3.00
CA GLU A 99 -0.77 5.33 2.82
C GLU A 99 0.25 6.01 1.88
N MET A 100 -0.27 6.76 0.91
CA MET A 100 0.56 7.53 -0.01
C MET A 100 1.30 8.63 0.74
N THR A 101 2.52 8.94 0.29
CA THR A 101 3.29 10.03 0.91
C THR A 101 2.85 11.38 0.34
N ASP A 102 2.55 11.43 -0.96
CA ASP A 102 1.97 12.60 -1.63
C ASP A 102 0.74 12.14 -2.43
N PRO A 103 -0.46 12.15 -1.80
CA PRO A 103 -1.67 11.60 -2.42
C PRO A 103 -2.01 12.25 -3.76
N LEU A 104 -1.79 13.56 -3.89
CA LEU A 104 -2.15 14.29 -5.10
C LEU A 104 -1.24 13.91 -6.27
N LYS A 105 0.09 13.83 -6.06
CA LYS A 105 1.02 13.44 -7.13
C LYS A 105 0.86 11.97 -7.51
N GLU A 106 0.71 11.09 -6.53
CA GLU A 106 0.61 9.65 -6.76
C GLU A 106 -0.72 9.29 -7.46
N VAL A 107 -1.85 9.89 -7.08
CA VAL A 107 -3.13 9.69 -7.78
C VAL A 107 -3.09 10.24 -9.20
N LYS A 108 -2.49 11.43 -9.41
CA LYS A 108 -2.33 11.98 -10.78
C LYS A 108 -1.48 11.08 -11.66
N ALA A 109 -0.40 10.50 -11.11
CA ALA A 109 0.42 9.54 -11.83
C ALA A 109 -0.40 8.29 -12.18
N LEU A 110 -1.21 7.77 -11.25
CA LEU A 110 -2.07 6.61 -11.48
C LEU A 110 -3.10 6.88 -12.59
N ILE A 111 -3.76 8.03 -12.57
CA ILE A 111 -4.71 8.45 -13.62
C ILE A 111 -4.00 8.53 -14.97
N ALA A 112 -2.81 9.14 -15.02
CA ALA A 112 -2.03 9.25 -16.25
C ALA A 112 -1.63 7.86 -16.81
N LEU A 113 -1.32 6.89 -15.95
CA LEU A 113 -1.04 5.51 -16.38
C LEU A 113 -2.27 4.81 -16.95
N ILE A 114 -3.45 5.04 -16.36
CA ILE A 114 -4.74 4.50 -16.85
C ILE A 114 -5.09 5.14 -18.20
N ASP A 115 -4.99 6.46 -18.31
CA ASP A 115 -5.29 7.21 -19.55
C ASP A 115 -4.31 6.83 -20.68
N ALA A 116 -3.05 6.52 -20.33
CA ALA A 116 -2.05 6.00 -21.27
C ALA A 116 -2.27 4.53 -21.65
N GLY A 117 -3.21 3.82 -21.03
CA GLY A 117 -3.48 2.40 -21.26
C GLY A 117 -2.37 1.46 -20.76
N LEU A 118 -1.48 1.94 -19.88
CA LEU A 118 -0.38 1.14 -19.31
C LEU A 118 -0.86 0.24 -18.18
N ILE A 119 -1.93 0.64 -17.48
CA ILE A 119 -2.60 -0.16 -16.45
C ILE A 119 -4.11 -0.11 -16.65
N SER A 120 -4.81 -1.16 -16.25
CA SER A 120 -6.28 -1.15 -16.25
C SER A 120 -6.82 -0.35 -15.06
N ARG A 121 -8.06 0.13 -15.18
CA ARG A 121 -8.78 0.77 -14.06
C ARG A 121 -8.88 -0.17 -12.85
N GLN A 122 -9.15 -1.45 -13.09
CA GLN A 122 -9.25 -2.46 -12.04
C GLN A 122 -7.92 -2.66 -11.31
N GLU A 123 -6.82 -2.67 -12.05
CA GLU A 123 -5.48 -2.74 -11.45
C GLU A 123 -5.19 -1.51 -10.59
N GLY A 124 -5.58 -0.31 -11.04
CA GLY A 124 -5.51 0.90 -10.22
C GLY A 124 -6.31 0.80 -8.91
N GLN A 125 -7.50 0.19 -8.95
CA GLN A 125 -8.33 -0.03 -7.75
C GLN A 125 -7.69 -1.03 -6.78
N ARG A 126 -7.09 -2.10 -7.30
CA ARG A 126 -6.36 -3.10 -6.50
C ARG A 126 -5.11 -2.51 -5.85
N GLN A 127 -4.37 -1.65 -6.56
CA GLN A 127 -3.24 -0.90 -5.98
C GLN A 127 -3.68 0.02 -4.84
N LEU A 128 -4.92 0.50 -4.88
CA LEU A 128 -5.53 1.26 -3.80
C LEU A 128 -6.10 0.39 -2.68
N GLY A 129 -5.97 -0.94 -2.76
CA GLY A 129 -6.38 -1.88 -1.73
C GLY A 129 -7.87 -2.16 -1.68
N TYR A 130 -8.63 -1.78 -2.73
CA TYR A 130 -10.07 -1.98 -2.79
C TYR A 130 -10.45 -3.22 -3.60
N ASP A 131 -11.55 -3.85 -3.20
CA ASP A 131 -12.19 -4.87 -4.02
C ASP A 131 -12.89 -4.23 -5.23
N VAL A 132 -12.62 -4.77 -6.41
CA VAL A 132 -13.05 -4.20 -7.69
C VAL A 132 -14.56 -4.30 -7.85
N GLU A 133 -15.14 -5.44 -7.49
CA GLU A 133 -16.58 -5.69 -7.66
C GLU A 133 -17.37 -4.78 -6.74
N THR A 134 -17.02 -4.75 -5.45
CA THR A 134 -17.65 -3.86 -4.46
C THR A 134 -17.56 -2.40 -4.90
N MET A 135 -16.39 -1.94 -5.34
CA MET A 135 -16.21 -0.54 -5.76
C MET A 135 -17.00 -0.20 -7.04
N ASN A 136 -17.19 -1.16 -7.96
CA ASN A 136 -17.99 -0.94 -9.16
C ASN A 136 -19.48 -0.84 -8.82
N ASP A 137 -19.97 -1.63 -7.88
CA ASP A 137 -21.35 -1.56 -7.39
C ASP A 137 -21.64 -0.22 -6.70
N GLU A 138 -20.71 0.26 -5.88
CA GLU A 138 -20.79 1.59 -5.25
C GLU A 138 -20.84 2.70 -6.31
N ILE A 139 -19.94 2.66 -7.30
CA ILE A 139 -19.87 3.67 -8.37
C ILE A 139 -21.13 3.66 -9.26
N ALA A 140 -21.75 2.50 -9.45
CA ALA A 140 -23.02 2.40 -10.18
C ALA A 140 -24.20 2.99 -9.40
N THR A 141 -24.14 2.94 -8.06
CA THR A 141 -25.15 3.52 -7.17
C THR A 141 -24.94 5.02 -6.97
N ASP A 142 -23.68 5.47 -7.03
CA ASP A 142 -23.32 6.86 -6.85
C ASP A 142 -23.82 7.73 -8.02
N PRO A 143 -24.38 8.92 -7.74
CA PRO A 143 -24.73 9.86 -8.78
C PRO A 143 -23.46 10.25 -9.57
N PRO A 144 -23.56 10.42 -10.89
CA PRO A 144 -22.40 10.75 -11.71
C PRO A 144 -21.72 12.01 -11.14
N PRO A 145 -20.37 12.05 -11.11
CA PRO A 145 -19.65 13.19 -10.57
C PRO A 145 -20.15 14.45 -11.26
N LYS A 146 -20.44 15.49 -10.47
CA LYS A 146 -20.85 16.79 -11.01
C LYS A 146 -19.76 17.25 -11.96
N THR A 147 -20.00 17.08 -13.26
CA THR A 147 -19.08 17.49 -14.29
C THR A 147 -18.89 18.99 -14.10
N ARG A 148 -17.64 19.42 -13.91
CA ARG A 148 -17.31 20.85 -13.94
C ARG A 148 -17.67 21.31 -15.33
N THR A 149 -18.85 21.89 -15.50
CA THR A 149 -19.29 22.50 -16.75
C THR A 149 -18.21 23.49 -17.12
N ALA A 150 -17.37 23.12 -18.10
CA ALA A 150 -16.35 24.02 -18.60
C ALA A 150 -17.11 25.15 -19.27
N THR A 151 -17.26 26.28 -18.57
CA THR A 151 -17.72 27.54 -19.16
C THR A 151 -16.68 27.91 -20.20
N ARG A 152 -16.90 27.42 -21.42
CA ARG A 152 -16.06 27.68 -22.58
C ARG A 152 -16.27 29.16 -22.89
N ARG A 153 -15.45 30.03 -22.29
CA ARG A 153 -15.36 31.44 -22.67
C ARG A 153 -14.99 31.46 -24.15
N THR A 154 -15.96 31.76 -25.00
CA THR A 154 -15.74 32.12 -26.40
C THR A 154 -14.75 33.29 -26.41
N PRO A 155 -13.64 33.21 -27.16
CA PRO A 155 -12.78 34.38 -27.33
C PRO A 155 -13.61 35.45 -28.05
N ALA A 156 -13.77 36.61 -27.43
CA ALA A 156 -14.37 37.76 -28.07
C ALA A 156 -13.50 38.12 -29.28
N THR A 157 -14.09 38.05 -30.47
CA THR A 157 -13.54 38.61 -31.70
C THR A 157 -13.46 40.13 -31.49
N ASN A 158 -12.25 40.66 -31.32
CA ASN A 158 -12.04 42.11 -31.37
C ASN A 158 -12.09 42.54 -32.83
N THR A 159 -13.07 43.39 -33.14
CA THR A 159 -13.11 44.25 -34.34
C THR A 159 -12.09 45.37 -34.21
#